data_AF-A0A0F0DGI9-F1
#
_entry.id   AF-A0A0F0DGI9-F1
#
_cell.length_a   1.000
_cell.length_b   1.000
_cell.length_c   1.000
_cell.angle_alpha   90.00
_cell.angle_beta   90.00
_cell.angle_gamma   90.00
#
_symmetry.space_group_name_H-M   'P 1'
#
loop_
_entity.id
_entity.type
_entity.pdbx_description
1 polymer ?
#
loop_
_entity_poly.entity_id
_entity_poly.type
_entity_poly.pdbx_seq_one_letter_code
_entity_poly.pdbx_strand_id
1 'polypeptide(L)'
;MRPAAFFDRDLLKRSAQVLMGAVRQWSAHRAASKGAALSFYTLFSMAPVLVLVISIAGLFFGEQAARGEIFGQIQGLVGAQGASAVEAVLAATRRSGSGLFAAVTAVALLLVGATTAFSELKDSLDELWEVPPRQQTGLWGLLRSRLLSFSLILVLAFLLLVSLTINAALAVVERFWGALWAGSTSGMALLVAQVLSSAFSFAVVSLLFGTIFKMLPETRVAWRDVALGAIVTALLFTLGKHLIGLYLGNSAVASSYGAAGSVVALMLWIYYSAQIFFFGALVTRQYALRFGSRQYEASGQTGAAAQAALLNPALAANLSNGGTGATRPSARNSG
;
A
#
# COMPACT_ATOMS: atom_id res chain seq x y z
N MET A 1 13.77 -27.01 -32.15
CA MET A 1 12.86 -26.01 -31.56
C MET A 1 11.72 -26.75 -30.88
N ARG A 2 11.65 -26.75 -29.55
CA ARG A 2 10.58 -27.41 -28.77
C ARG A 2 9.57 -26.34 -28.33
N PRO A 3 8.25 -26.56 -28.49
CA PRO A 3 7.25 -25.53 -28.29
C PRO A 3 7.04 -25.25 -26.80
N ALA A 4 6.82 -23.98 -26.50
CA ALA A 4 6.55 -23.43 -25.18
C ALA A 4 5.18 -23.89 -24.66
N ALA A 5 5.19 -24.91 -23.81
CA ALA A 5 4.11 -25.19 -22.86
C ALA A 5 4.70 -25.10 -21.44
N PHE A 6 5.23 -23.92 -21.11
CA PHE A 6 5.88 -23.61 -19.83
C PHE A 6 4.94 -22.80 -18.92
N PHE A 7 3.63 -23.09 -18.96
CA PHE A 7 2.70 -22.62 -17.92
C PHE A 7 2.70 -23.66 -16.81
N ASP A 8 3.72 -23.54 -15.99
CA ASP A 8 4.20 -24.52 -15.03
C ASP A 8 3.16 -24.74 -13.92
N ARG A 9 2.63 -25.96 -13.78
CA ARG A 9 1.71 -26.33 -12.68
C ARG A 9 2.29 -25.97 -11.31
N ASP A 10 3.61 -25.91 -11.21
CA ASP A 10 4.31 -25.54 -9.99
C ASP A 10 4.21 -24.05 -9.66
N LEU A 11 4.09 -23.14 -10.63
CA LEU A 11 3.85 -21.71 -10.37
C LEU A 11 2.45 -21.49 -9.78
N LEU A 12 1.44 -22.16 -10.33
CA LEU A 12 0.06 -22.12 -9.83
C LEU A 12 -0.04 -22.68 -8.40
N LYS A 13 0.65 -23.78 -8.10
CA LYS A 13 0.69 -24.33 -6.74
C LYS A 13 1.40 -23.37 -5.77
N ARG A 14 2.52 -22.77 -6.17
CA ARG A 14 3.25 -21.81 -5.35
C ARG A 14 2.43 -20.56 -5.05
N SER A 15 1.78 -19.98 -6.06
CA SER A 15 0.92 -18.81 -5.86
C SER A 15 -0.29 -19.14 -4.98
N ALA A 16 -0.95 -20.28 -5.21
CA ALA A 16 -2.04 -20.74 -4.36
C ALA A 16 -1.60 -20.93 -2.90
N GLN A 17 -0.42 -21.49 -2.65
CA GLN A 17 0.14 -21.64 -1.31
C GLN A 17 0.41 -20.30 -0.63
N VAL A 18 0.96 -19.31 -1.36
CA VAL A 18 1.18 -17.95 -0.84
C VAL A 18 -0.16 -17.28 -0.50
N LEU A 19 -1.13 -17.35 -1.40
CA LEU A 19 -2.46 -16.76 -1.20
C LEU A 19 -3.20 -17.41 -0.03
N MET A 20 -3.24 -18.74 0.04
CA MET A 20 -3.85 -19.46 1.17
C MET A 20 -3.13 -19.16 2.48
N GLY A 21 -1.80 -19.07 2.46
CA GLY A 21 -1.00 -18.63 3.61
C GLY A 21 -1.38 -17.23 4.06
N ALA A 22 -1.57 -16.30 3.11
CA ALA A 22 -1.95 -14.93 3.39
C ALA A 22 -3.36 -14.86 3.99
N VAL A 23 -4.34 -15.62 3.48
CA VAL A 23 -5.70 -15.69 4.05
C VAL A 23 -5.67 -16.20 5.49
N ARG A 24 -4.91 -17.28 5.77
CA ARG A 24 -4.78 -17.81 7.13
C ARG A 24 -4.17 -16.79 8.07
N GLN A 25 -3.10 -16.12 7.65
CA GLN A 25 -2.46 -15.09 8.46
C GLN A 25 -3.31 -13.84 8.63
N TRP A 26 -4.13 -13.48 7.65
CA TRP A 26 -5.05 -12.36 7.71
C TRP A 26 -6.09 -12.58 8.81
N SER A 27 -6.61 -13.80 8.92
CA SER A 27 -7.49 -14.19 10.02
C SER A 27 -6.75 -14.24 11.35
N ALA A 28 -5.55 -14.83 11.40
CA ALA A 28 -4.78 -14.99 12.63
C ALA A 28 -4.39 -13.64 13.26
N HIS A 29 -4.00 -12.66 12.44
CA HIS A 29 -3.62 -11.32 12.86
C HIS A 29 -4.81 -10.35 12.99
N ARG A 30 -6.05 -10.86 12.90
CA ARG A 30 -7.28 -10.05 12.96
C ARG A 30 -7.22 -8.82 12.05
N ALA A 31 -6.70 -8.98 10.84
CA ALA A 31 -6.48 -7.88 9.89
C ALA A 31 -7.78 -7.14 9.53
N ALA A 32 -8.93 -7.81 9.61
CA ALA A 32 -10.25 -7.17 9.56
C ALA A 32 -10.38 -6.04 10.60
N SER A 33 -10.09 -6.33 11.87
CA SER A 33 -10.17 -5.34 12.95
C SER A 33 -9.17 -4.19 12.76
N LYS A 34 -7.96 -4.49 12.27
CA LYS A 34 -6.94 -3.47 11.94
C LYS A 34 -7.42 -2.53 10.84
N GLY A 35 -8.03 -3.06 9.78
CA GLY A 35 -8.61 -2.23 8.73
C GLY A 35 -9.79 -1.39 9.20
N ALA A 36 -10.58 -1.88 10.17
CA ALA A 36 -11.63 -1.08 10.80
C ALA A 36 -11.04 0.11 11.56
N ALA A 37 -10.03 -0.12 12.42
CA ALA A 37 -9.34 0.94 13.15
C ALA A 37 -8.70 1.96 12.20
N LEU A 38 -7.97 1.49 11.18
CA LEU A 38 -7.37 2.36 10.17
C LEU A 38 -8.42 3.20 9.43
N SER A 39 -9.56 2.61 9.05
CA SER A 39 -10.63 3.33 8.36
C SER A 39 -11.24 4.44 9.22
N PHE A 40 -11.44 4.16 10.51
CA PHE A 40 -11.94 5.12 11.48
C PHE A 40 -10.96 6.30 11.61
N TYR A 41 -9.68 6.04 11.92
CA TYR A 41 -8.70 7.12 12.07
C TYR A 41 -8.47 7.91 10.77
N THR A 42 -8.48 7.23 9.62
CA THR A 42 -8.36 7.89 8.31
C THR A 42 -9.53 8.85 8.09
N LEU A 43 -10.77 8.42 8.32
CA LEU A 43 -11.97 9.23 8.16
C LEU A 43 -11.90 10.54 8.97
N PHE A 44 -11.53 10.45 10.26
CA PHE A 44 -11.43 11.63 11.13
C PHE A 44 -10.27 12.57 10.75
N SER A 45 -9.18 12.02 10.20
CA SER A 45 -8.02 12.82 9.76
C SER A 45 -8.21 13.47 8.38
N MET A 46 -9.06 12.90 7.53
CA MET A 46 -9.11 13.25 6.12
C MET A 46 -9.65 14.65 5.86
N ALA A 47 -10.73 15.05 6.55
CA ALA A 47 -11.33 16.37 6.31
C ALA A 47 -10.37 17.52 6.67
N PRO A 48 -9.72 17.53 7.85
CA PRO A 48 -8.68 18.52 8.16
C PRO A 48 -7.53 18.53 7.14
N VAL A 49 -7.06 17.35 6.72
CA VAL A 49 -5.97 17.23 5.74
C VAL A 49 -6.36 17.84 4.39
N LEU A 50 -7.55 17.53 3.87
CA LEU A 50 -8.01 18.06 2.59
C LEU A 50 -8.22 19.56 2.65
N VAL A 51 -8.80 20.08 3.73
CA VAL A 51 -8.95 21.54 3.92
C VAL A 51 -7.59 22.22 3.90
N LEU A 52 -6.59 21.70 4.63
CA LEU A 52 -5.25 22.26 4.66
C LEU A 52 -4.59 22.23 3.26
N VAL A 53 -4.62 21.09 2.58
CA VAL A 53 -4.01 20.93 1.26
C VAL A 53 -4.67 21.85 0.23
N ILE A 54 -6.01 21.95 0.22
CA ILE A 54 -6.75 22.86 -0.66
C ILE A 54 -6.45 24.32 -0.32
N SER A 55 -6.32 24.65 0.96
CA SER A 55 -6.00 26.02 1.39
C SER A 55 -4.60 26.43 0.92
N ILE A 56 -3.60 25.58 1.13
CA ILE A 56 -2.21 25.83 0.69
C ILE A 56 -2.16 25.92 -0.84
N ALA A 57 -2.73 24.96 -1.56
CA ALA A 57 -2.74 24.97 -3.02
C ALA A 57 -3.55 26.16 -3.59
N GLY A 58 -4.63 26.55 -2.92
CA GLY A 58 -5.47 27.68 -3.27
C GLY A 58 -4.74 29.02 -3.22
N LEU A 59 -3.70 29.15 -2.38
CA LEU A 59 -2.85 30.35 -2.34
C LEU A 59 -2.06 30.56 -3.65
N PHE A 60 -1.73 29.49 -4.35
CA PHE A 60 -0.92 29.54 -5.58
C PHE A 60 -1.77 29.46 -6.86
N PHE A 61 -2.81 28.62 -6.85
CA PHE A 61 -3.59 28.27 -8.05
C PHE A 61 -5.05 28.74 -8.01
N GLY A 62 -5.51 29.27 -6.87
CA GLY A 62 -6.92 29.54 -6.60
C GLY A 62 -7.66 28.30 -6.07
N GLU A 63 -8.59 28.51 -5.13
CA GLU A 63 -9.27 27.42 -4.39
C GLU A 63 -10.03 26.46 -5.33
N GLN A 64 -10.69 26.99 -6.37
CA GLN A 64 -11.47 26.18 -7.31
C GLN A 64 -10.59 25.28 -8.17
N ALA A 65 -9.47 25.81 -8.68
CA ALA A 65 -8.52 25.03 -9.48
C ALA A 65 -7.82 23.96 -8.62
N ALA A 66 -7.35 24.33 -7.43
CA ALA A 66 -6.76 23.41 -6.47
C ALA A 66 -7.72 22.26 -6.12
N ARG A 67 -8.98 22.60 -5.83
CA ARG A 67 -10.02 21.62 -5.53
C ARG A 67 -10.26 20.68 -6.70
N GLY A 68 -10.47 21.23 -7.91
CA GLY A 68 -10.72 20.43 -9.11
C GLY A 68 -9.59 19.43 -9.39
N GLU A 69 -8.34 19.87 -9.29
CA GLU A 69 -7.18 19.01 -9.54
C GLU A 69 -7.05 17.90 -8.47
N ILE A 70 -7.18 18.25 -7.19
CA ILE A 70 -7.11 17.27 -6.09
C ILE A 70 -8.21 16.22 -6.24
N PHE A 71 -9.45 16.63 -6.55
CA PHE A 71 -10.54 15.68 -6.77
C PHE A 71 -10.32 14.82 -8.02
N GLY A 72 -9.75 15.37 -9.10
CA GLY A 72 -9.35 14.61 -10.27
C GLY A 72 -8.33 13.52 -9.94
N GLN A 73 -7.31 13.83 -9.14
CA GLN A 73 -6.31 12.86 -8.68
C GLN A 73 -6.94 11.78 -7.79
N ILE A 74 -7.77 12.17 -6.83
CA ILE A 74 -8.49 11.21 -5.98
C ILE A 74 -9.38 10.32 -6.84
N GLN A 75 -10.15 10.86 -7.79
CA GLN A 75 -10.98 10.08 -8.68
C GLN A 75 -10.17 9.11 -9.56
N GLY A 76 -8.99 9.52 -10.04
CA GLY A 76 -8.11 8.65 -10.83
C GLY A 76 -7.57 7.46 -10.04
N LEU A 77 -7.20 7.67 -8.78
CA LEU A 77 -6.68 6.63 -7.90
C LEU A 77 -7.79 5.76 -7.32
N VAL A 78 -8.83 6.40 -6.82
CA VAL A 78 -9.84 5.83 -5.92
C VAL A 78 -11.14 5.48 -6.67
N GLY A 79 -11.37 6.05 -7.84
CA GLY A 79 -12.62 5.92 -8.59
C GLY A 79 -13.67 6.97 -8.20
N ALA A 80 -14.72 7.07 -9.01
CA ALA A 80 -15.74 8.10 -8.90
C ALA A 80 -16.51 8.06 -7.57
N GLN A 81 -16.89 6.86 -7.10
CA GLN A 81 -17.68 6.71 -5.88
C GLN A 81 -16.87 7.11 -4.64
N GLY A 82 -15.61 6.67 -4.54
CA GLY A 82 -14.72 7.09 -3.46
C GLY A 82 -14.50 8.61 -3.47
N ALA A 83 -14.25 9.20 -4.64
CA ALA A 83 -14.10 10.65 -4.78
C ALA A 83 -15.35 11.42 -4.34
N SER A 84 -16.55 10.97 -4.75
CA SER A 84 -17.82 11.60 -4.35
C SER A 84 -18.05 11.55 -2.83
N ALA A 85 -17.64 10.45 -2.18
CA ALA A 85 -17.77 10.28 -0.75
C ALA A 85 -16.79 11.19 0.01
N VAL A 86 -15.56 11.36 -0.51
CA VAL A 86 -14.60 12.37 -0.03
C VAL A 86 -15.16 13.78 -0.18
N GLU A 87 -15.78 14.08 -1.33
CA GLU A 87 -16.36 15.39 -1.60
C GLU A 87 -17.49 15.74 -0.63
N ALA A 88 -18.37 14.79 -0.32
CA ALA A 88 -19.46 14.97 0.63
C ALA A 88 -18.95 15.35 2.03
N VAL A 89 -17.87 14.70 2.49
CA VAL A 89 -17.24 15.04 3.78
C VAL A 89 -16.64 16.45 3.76
N LEU A 90 -15.95 16.81 2.67
CA LEU A 90 -15.38 18.15 2.53
C LEU A 90 -16.47 19.25 2.47
N ALA A 91 -17.59 18.97 1.79
CA ALA A 91 -18.72 19.88 1.72
C ALA A 91 -19.35 20.11 3.10
N ALA A 92 -19.39 19.08 3.96
CA ALA A 92 -19.87 19.20 5.32
C ALA A 92 -19.01 20.13 6.18
N THR A 93 -17.68 20.13 5.99
CA THR A 93 -16.75 21.01 6.73
C THR A 93 -16.86 22.50 6.36
N ARG A 94 -17.41 22.87 5.20
CA ARG A 94 -17.57 24.28 4.79
C ARG A 94 -18.57 25.07 5.64
N ARG A 95 -19.42 24.40 6.42
CA ARG A 95 -20.39 25.06 7.31
C ARG A 95 -19.79 25.50 8.65
N SER A 96 -18.58 25.06 8.98
CA SER A 96 -17.92 25.39 10.24
C SER A 96 -17.12 26.71 10.09
N GLY A 97 -17.46 27.71 10.91
CA GLY A 97 -17.13 29.12 10.71
C GLY A 97 -15.66 29.49 10.48
N SER A 98 -15.46 30.59 9.75
CA SER A 98 -14.17 31.21 9.48
C SER A 98 -13.64 31.97 10.72
N GLY A 99 -12.53 31.52 11.28
CA GLY A 99 -11.84 32.22 12.36
C GLY A 99 -10.52 31.56 12.75
N LEU A 100 -9.63 32.33 13.37
CA LEU A 100 -8.32 31.84 13.85
C LEU A 100 -8.48 30.61 14.76
N PHE A 101 -9.50 30.59 15.61
CA PHE A 101 -9.81 29.46 16.49
C PHE A 101 -10.17 28.18 15.73
N ALA A 102 -10.96 28.29 14.65
CA ALA A 102 -11.30 27.16 13.79
C ALA A 102 -10.06 26.64 13.04
N ALA A 103 -9.18 27.53 12.57
CA ALA A 103 -7.92 27.16 11.93
C ALA A 103 -6.97 26.42 12.90
N VAL A 104 -6.78 26.95 14.11
CA VAL A 104 -5.95 26.30 15.14
C VAL A 104 -6.51 24.93 15.52
N THR A 105 -7.83 24.83 15.69
CA THR A 105 -8.49 23.55 16.01
C THR A 105 -8.36 22.55 14.86
N ALA A 106 -8.52 22.99 13.60
CA ALA A 106 -8.35 22.14 12.42
C ALA A 106 -6.90 21.63 12.29
N VAL A 107 -5.91 22.49 12.53
CA VAL A 107 -4.50 22.09 12.54
C VAL A 107 -4.22 21.11 13.67
N ALA A 108 -4.74 21.33 14.88
CA ALA A 108 -4.58 20.40 15.99
C ALA A 108 -5.22 19.03 15.69
N LEU A 109 -6.46 19.01 15.18
CA LEU A 109 -7.16 17.80 14.78
C LEU A 109 -6.44 17.07 13.64
N LEU A 110 -5.87 17.80 12.67
CA LEU A 110 -5.05 17.25 11.61
C LEU A 110 -3.82 16.55 12.17
N LEU A 111 -3.07 17.24 13.03
CA LEU A 111 -1.82 16.71 13.58
C LEU A 111 -2.09 15.44 14.39
N VAL A 112 -3.15 15.43 15.19
CA VAL A 112 -3.56 14.25 15.96
C VAL A 112 -4.06 13.16 15.02
N GLY A 113 -5.05 13.44 14.17
CA GLY A 113 -5.68 12.46 13.30
C GLY A 113 -4.70 11.81 12.32
N ALA A 114 -3.88 12.60 11.63
CA ALA A 114 -2.90 12.09 10.68
C ALA A 114 -1.80 11.27 11.37
N THR A 115 -1.37 11.69 12.57
CA THR A 115 -0.40 10.91 13.37
C THR A 115 -1.01 9.58 13.79
N THR A 116 -2.25 9.57 14.31
CA THR A 116 -2.91 8.34 14.76
C THR A 116 -3.19 7.38 13.59
N ALA A 117 -3.68 7.87 12.45
CA ALA A 117 -3.92 7.04 11.27
C ALA A 117 -2.62 6.43 10.71
N PHE A 118 -1.54 7.21 10.67
CA PHE A 118 -0.24 6.71 10.24
C PHE A 118 0.35 5.69 11.21
N SER A 119 0.29 5.97 12.53
CA SER A 119 0.74 5.03 13.56
C SER A 119 -0.06 3.74 13.48
N GLU A 120 -1.39 3.78 13.36
CA GLU A 120 -2.22 2.58 13.23
C GLU A 120 -1.83 1.76 12.00
N LEU A 121 -1.61 2.40 10.84
CA LEU A 121 -1.18 1.73 9.62
C LEU A 121 0.17 1.04 9.81
N LYS A 122 1.13 1.77 10.40
CA LYS A 122 2.49 1.29 10.63
C LYS A 122 2.52 0.16 11.64
N ASP A 123 1.90 0.34 12.80
CA ASP A 123 1.86 -0.65 13.88
C ASP A 123 1.13 -1.92 13.41
N SER A 124 0.04 -1.75 12.64
CA SER A 124 -0.64 -2.87 12.00
C SER A 124 0.26 -3.63 11.03
N LEU A 125 1.06 -2.94 10.21
CA LEU A 125 2.02 -3.60 9.32
C LEU A 125 3.14 -4.28 10.08
N ASP A 126 3.70 -3.63 11.09
CA ASP A 126 4.77 -4.19 11.92
C ASP A 126 4.28 -5.46 12.64
N GLU A 127 3.04 -5.47 13.12
CA GLU A 127 2.41 -6.67 13.69
C GLU A 127 2.17 -7.76 12.64
N LEU A 128 1.68 -7.42 11.44
CA LEU A 128 1.52 -8.39 10.34
C LEU A 128 2.85 -9.03 9.93
N TRP A 129 3.94 -8.26 10.02
CA TRP A 129 5.32 -8.70 9.79
C TRP A 129 5.96 -9.41 10.98
N GLU A 130 5.24 -9.54 12.11
CA GLU A 130 5.74 -10.10 13.38
C GLU A 130 7.06 -9.45 13.81
N VAL A 131 7.18 -8.14 13.59
CA VAL A 131 8.33 -7.37 14.06
C VAL A 131 8.27 -7.35 15.59
N PRO A 132 9.34 -7.73 16.31
CA PRO A 132 9.33 -7.73 17.75
C PRO A 132 9.04 -6.32 18.28
N PRO A 133 8.16 -6.18 19.29
CA PRO A 133 7.78 -4.88 19.81
C PRO A 133 9.02 -4.18 20.35
N ARG A 134 9.48 -3.14 19.66
CA ARG A 134 10.47 -2.23 20.21
C ARG A 134 9.73 -1.29 21.15
N GLN A 135 10.18 -1.22 22.39
CA GLN A 135 9.89 -0.07 23.23
C GLN A 135 10.49 1.14 22.52
N GLN A 136 9.68 1.94 21.82
CA GLN A 136 10.11 3.21 21.25
C GLN A 136 10.32 4.20 22.41
N THR A 137 11.35 3.98 23.22
CA THR A 137 11.72 4.83 24.35
C THR A 137 12.72 5.87 23.85
N GLY A 138 12.21 7.06 23.49
CA GLY A 138 13.03 8.26 23.33
C GLY A 138 12.70 9.16 22.14
N LEU A 139 13.18 10.40 22.21
CA LEU A 139 13.03 11.44 21.18
C LEU A 139 13.55 11.00 19.79
N TRP A 140 14.57 10.15 19.76
CA TRP A 140 15.13 9.58 18.52
C TRP A 140 14.17 8.63 17.79
N GLY A 141 13.37 7.84 18.53
CA GLY A 141 12.35 6.98 17.94
C GLY A 141 11.24 7.79 17.29
N LEU A 142 10.76 8.83 17.99
CA LEU A 142 9.77 9.78 17.48
C LEU A 142 10.28 10.56 16.25
N LEU A 143 11.53 11.03 16.28
CA LEU A 143 12.10 11.75 15.13
C LEU A 143 12.24 10.83 13.91
N ARG A 144 12.67 9.58 14.12
CA ARG A 144 12.81 8.59 13.05
C ARG A 144 11.46 8.20 12.45
N SER A 145 10.43 8.00 13.28
CA SER A 145 9.10 7.68 12.78
C SER A 145 8.52 8.84 11.96
N ARG A 146 8.69 10.08 12.43
CA ARG A 146 8.29 11.30 11.70
C ARG A 146 9.04 11.45 10.37
N LEU A 147 10.35 11.22 10.36
CA LEU A 147 11.16 11.25 9.14
C LEU A 147 10.71 10.17 8.15
N LEU A 148 10.33 9.00 8.63
CA LEU A 148 9.80 7.93 7.78
C LEU A 148 8.45 8.36 7.18
N SER A 149 7.50 8.86 7.97
CA SER A 149 6.22 9.39 7.47
C SER A 149 6.46 10.48 6.43
N PHE A 150 7.36 11.42 6.72
CA PHE A 150 7.69 12.51 5.81
C PHE A 150 8.31 12.01 4.51
N SER A 151 9.24 11.06 4.58
CA SER A 151 9.85 10.44 3.40
C SER A 151 8.82 9.71 2.54
N LEU A 152 7.87 9.01 3.18
CA LEU A 152 6.80 8.31 2.48
C LEU A 152 5.90 9.32 1.77
N ILE A 153 5.45 10.36 2.47
CA ILE A 153 4.64 11.45 1.88
C ILE A 153 5.38 12.10 0.70
N LEU A 154 6.68 12.34 0.82
CA LEU A 154 7.49 12.93 -0.26
C LEU A 154 7.57 12.01 -1.48
N VAL A 155 7.77 10.71 -1.28
CA VAL A 155 7.79 9.74 -2.39
C VAL A 155 6.41 9.63 -3.02
N LEU A 156 5.33 9.61 -2.23
CA LEU A 156 3.96 9.65 -2.76
C LEU A 156 3.73 10.91 -3.58
N ALA A 157 4.05 12.09 -3.05
CA ALA A 157 3.88 13.36 -3.75
C ALA A 157 4.67 13.38 -5.07
N PHE A 158 5.91 12.90 -5.06
CA PHE A 158 6.73 12.77 -6.26
C PHE A 158 6.10 11.80 -7.28
N LEU A 159 5.64 10.62 -6.84
CA LEU A 159 4.96 9.65 -7.70
C LEU A 159 3.70 10.25 -8.33
N LEU A 160 2.92 11.03 -7.58
CA LEU A 160 1.73 11.71 -8.10
C LEU A 160 2.09 12.79 -9.11
N LEU A 161 3.15 13.57 -8.87
CA LEU A 161 3.63 14.56 -9.84
C LEU A 161 4.10 13.92 -11.14
N VAL A 162 4.84 12.81 -11.05
CA VAL A 162 5.27 12.02 -12.22
C VAL A 162 4.05 11.46 -12.94
N SER A 163 3.07 10.91 -12.21
CA SER A 163 1.82 10.41 -12.78
C SER A 163 1.06 11.51 -13.52
N LEU A 164 0.92 12.70 -12.93
CA LEU A 164 0.27 13.84 -13.55
C LEU A 164 1.01 14.30 -14.80
N THR A 165 2.35 14.39 -14.73
CA THR A 165 3.18 14.79 -15.88
C THR A 165 3.01 13.81 -17.04
N ILE A 166 3.00 12.50 -16.76
CA ILE A 166 2.83 11.47 -17.79
C ILE A 166 1.41 11.47 -18.33
N ASN A 167 0.38 11.61 -17.49
CA ASN A 167 -1.00 11.72 -17.94
C ASN A 167 -1.21 12.96 -18.84
N ALA A 168 -0.62 14.10 -18.47
CA ALA A 168 -0.65 15.31 -19.29
C ALA A 168 0.09 15.11 -20.63
N ALA A 169 1.27 14.48 -20.61
CA ALA A 169 2.02 14.15 -21.82
C ALA A 169 1.24 13.19 -22.73
N LEU A 170 0.62 12.15 -22.17
CA LEU A 170 -0.24 11.22 -22.90
C LEU A 170 -1.43 11.94 -23.54
N ALA A 171 -2.11 12.82 -22.80
CA ALA A 171 -3.23 13.60 -23.35
C ALA A 171 -2.81 14.53 -24.49
N VAL A 172 -1.60 15.11 -24.44
CA VAL A 172 -1.03 15.91 -25.53
C VAL A 172 -0.73 15.02 -26.73
N VAL A 173 -0.08 13.88 -26.53
CA VAL A 173 0.22 12.91 -27.59
C VAL A 173 -1.06 12.43 -28.27
N GLU A 174 -2.11 12.10 -27.50
CA GLU A 174 -3.43 11.73 -28.05
C GLU A 174 -4.01 12.81 -28.95
N ARG A 175 -3.89 14.09 -28.56
CA ARG A 175 -4.36 15.23 -29.38
C ARG A 175 -3.58 15.38 -30.67
N PHE A 176 -2.25 15.27 -30.63
CA PHE A 176 -1.41 15.35 -31.83
C PHE A 176 -1.58 14.13 -32.74
N TRP A 177 -1.70 12.93 -32.16
CA TRP A 177 -1.91 11.68 -32.90
C TRP A 177 -3.29 11.65 -33.56
N GLY A 178 -4.33 12.12 -32.85
CA GLY A 178 -5.68 12.29 -33.38
C GLY A 178 -5.76 13.31 -34.51
N ALA A 179 -4.95 14.38 -34.46
CA ALA A 179 -4.89 15.39 -35.52
C ALA A 179 -4.13 14.91 -36.77
N LEU A 180 -3.05 14.13 -36.62
CA LEU A 180 -2.25 13.61 -37.74
C LEU A 180 -2.93 12.45 -38.48
N TRP A 181 -3.81 11.69 -37.80
CA TRP A 181 -4.47 10.50 -38.34
C TRP A 181 -6.00 10.64 -38.47
N ALA A 182 -6.49 11.88 -38.61
CA ALA A 182 -7.92 12.20 -38.73
C ALA A 182 -8.65 11.51 -39.91
N GLY A 183 -7.93 10.90 -40.86
CA GLY A 183 -8.50 10.16 -41.99
C GLY A 183 -8.63 8.65 -41.80
N SER A 184 -8.03 8.06 -40.75
CA SER A 184 -8.07 6.61 -40.51
C SER A 184 -8.14 6.33 -39.01
N THR A 185 -9.23 6.75 -38.38
CA THR A 185 -9.61 6.41 -37.01
C THR A 185 -9.94 4.92 -36.91
N SER A 186 -8.94 4.07 -37.10
CA SER A 186 -9.06 2.66 -36.78
C SER A 186 -9.23 2.54 -35.26
N GLY A 187 -10.28 1.86 -34.80
CA GLY A 187 -10.53 1.63 -33.37
C GLY A 187 -9.33 1.01 -32.63
N MET A 188 -8.35 0.47 -33.36
CA MET A 188 -7.08 -0.03 -32.85
C MET A 188 -6.22 1.07 -32.18
N ALA A 189 -6.14 2.28 -32.73
CA ALA A 189 -5.34 3.36 -32.13
C ALA A 189 -5.90 3.82 -30.77
N LEU A 190 -7.23 3.93 -30.68
CA LEU A 190 -7.93 4.26 -29.42
C LEU A 190 -7.78 3.13 -28.39
N LEU A 191 -7.87 1.87 -28.81
CA LEU A 191 -7.63 0.71 -27.95
C LEU A 191 -6.20 0.70 -27.40
N VAL A 192 -5.19 0.96 -28.24
CA VAL A 192 -3.79 1.01 -27.80
C VAL A 192 -3.57 2.12 -26.78
N ALA A 193 -4.10 3.32 -27.01
CA ALA A 193 -4.00 4.45 -26.07
C ALA A 193 -4.65 4.10 -24.71
N GLN A 194 -5.86 3.52 -24.74
CA GLN A 194 -6.58 3.14 -23.52
C GLN A 194 -5.86 2.04 -22.73
N VAL A 195 -5.33 1.02 -23.41
CA VAL A 195 -4.55 -0.05 -22.77
C VAL A 195 -3.26 0.52 -22.18
N LEU A 196 -2.56 1.40 -22.89
CA LEU A 196 -1.32 2.01 -22.41
C LEU A 196 -1.56 2.89 -21.18
N SER A 197 -2.58 3.74 -21.20
CA SER A 197 -2.98 4.57 -20.06
C SER A 197 -3.39 3.71 -18.85
N SER A 198 -4.14 2.63 -19.09
CA SER A 198 -4.56 1.71 -18.03
C SER A 198 -3.38 0.95 -17.43
N ALA A 199 -2.45 0.48 -18.26
CA ALA A 199 -1.23 -0.19 -17.83
C ALA A 199 -0.33 0.75 -17.04
N PHE A 200 -0.22 2.01 -17.47
CA PHE A 200 0.54 3.04 -16.75
C PHE A 200 -0.07 3.34 -15.38
N SER A 201 -1.38 3.58 -15.32
CA SER A 201 -2.10 3.78 -14.05
C SER A 201 -1.93 2.59 -13.10
N PHE A 202 -2.04 1.36 -13.63
CA PHE A 202 -1.79 0.14 -12.87
C PHE A 202 -0.35 0.07 -12.34
N ALA A 203 0.64 0.42 -13.16
CA ALA A 203 2.05 0.45 -12.77
C ALA A 203 2.31 1.47 -11.65
N VAL A 204 1.71 2.67 -11.73
CA VAL A 204 1.80 3.69 -10.67
C VAL A 204 1.20 3.18 -9.37
N VAL A 205 0.01 2.59 -9.40
CA VAL A 205 -0.65 2.03 -8.20
C VAL A 205 0.16 0.86 -7.62
N SER A 206 0.72 0.00 -8.47
CA SER A 206 1.59 -1.08 -8.03
C SER A 206 2.88 -0.54 -7.39
N LEU A 207 3.52 0.44 -8.00
CA LEU A 207 4.73 1.07 -7.46
C LEU A 207 4.44 1.78 -6.12
N LEU A 208 3.27 2.41 -5.99
CA LEU A 208 2.79 3.02 -4.76
C LEU A 208 2.71 1.98 -3.63
N PHE A 209 1.95 0.91 -3.82
CA PHE A 209 1.85 -0.16 -2.82
C PHE A 209 3.20 -0.81 -2.53
N GLY A 210 4.02 -1.03 -3.55
CA GLY A 210 5.35 -1.61 -3.39
C GLY A 210 6.30 -0.72 -2.58
N THR A 211 6.22 0.59 -2.77
CA THR A 211 6.98 1.54 -1.95
C THR A 211 6.53 1.48 -0.49
N ILE A 212 5.22 1.46 -0.25
CA ILE A 212 4.67 1.40 1.11
C ILE A 212 5.10 0.09 1.80
N PHE A 213 4.90 -1.07 1.16
CA PHE A 213 5.27 -2.37 1.72
C PHE A 213 6.77 -2.53 1.96
N LYS A 214 7.61 -1.79 1.22
CA LYS A 214 9.06 -1.79 1.43
C LYS A 214 9.50 -0.86 2.56
N MET A 215 8.97 0.36 2.58
CA MET A 215 9.50 1.43 3.43
C MET A 215 8.83 1.50 4.80
N LEU A 216 7.57 1.11 4.89
CA LEU A 216 6.77 1.32 6.09
C LEU A 216 7.04 0.31 7.21
N PRO A 217 7.19 -1.00 6.94
CA PRO A 217 7.55 -1.97 7.97
C PRO A 217 8.96 -1.72 8.52
N GLU A 218 9.17 -1.91 9.82
CA GLU A 218 10.51 -1.86 10.46
C GLU A 218 11.35 -3.11 10.22
N THR A 219 11.20 -3.70 9.04
CA THR A 219 11.98 -4.85 8.64
C THR A 219 12.52 -4.66 7.22
N ARG A 220 13.68 -5.27 6.96
CA ARG A 220 14.32 -5.18 5.65
C ARG A 220 13.63 -6.16 4.71
N VAL A 221 12.82 -5.64 3.79
CA VAL A 221 12.18 -6.41 2.71
C VAL A 221 12.87 -6.10 1.37
N ALA A 222 13.23 -7.15 0.62
CA ALA A 222 13.82 -6.98 -0.70
C ALA A 222 12.76 -6.54 -1.73
N TRP A 223 13.12 -5.68 -2.70
CA TRP A 223 12.21 -5.22 -3.76
C TRP A 223 11.55 -6.36 -4.55
N ARG A 224 12.28 -7.47 -4.74
CA ARG A 224 11.79 -8.66 -5.45
C ARG A 224 10.63 -9.33 -4.71
N ASP A 225 10.63 -9.28 -3.39
CA ASP A 225 9.60 -9.90 -2.57
C ASP A 225 8.32 -9.06 -2.56
N VAL A 226 8.51 -7.74 -2.59
CA VAL A 226 7.41 -6.76 -2.58
C VAL A 226 6.67 -6.71 -3.92
N ALA A 227 7.36 -6.95 -5.04
CA ALA A 227 6.76 -6.85 -6.37
C ALA A 227 5.49 -7.71 -6.53
N LEU A 228 5.53 -8.97 -6.05
CA LEU A 228 4.38 -9.86 -6.16
C LEU A 228 3.18 -9.32 -5.36
N GLY A 229 3.40 -8.95 -4.09
CA GLY A 229 2.33 -8.43 -3.25
C GLY A 229 1.79 -7.12 -3.80
N ALA A 230 2.64 -6.20 -4.26
CA ALA A 230 2.25 -4.94 -4.86
C ALA A 230 1.38 -5.11 -6.13
N ILE A 231 1.71 -6.06 -7.01
CA ILE A 231 0.91 -6.36 -8.21
C ILE A 231 -0.44 -6.97 -7.82
N VAL A 232 -0.45 -7.92 -6.87
CA VAL A 232 -1.69 -8.54 -6.38
C VAL A 232 -2.59 -7.50 -5.73
N THR A 233 -2.04 -6.59 -4.91
CA THR A 233 -2.77 -5.48 -4.30
C THR A 233 -3.32 -4.54 -5.36
N ALA A 234 -2.50 -4.10 -6.32
CA ALA A 234 -2.94 -3.20 -7.39
C ALA A 234 -4.07 -3.81 -8.24
N LEU A 235 -4.00 -5.12 -8.50
CA LEU A 235 -5.04 -5.86 -9.21
C LEU A 235 -6.34 -5.90 -8.42
N LEU A 236 -6.27 -6.32 -7.15
CA LEU A 236 -7.42 -6.36 -6.25
C LEU A 236 -8.03 -4.98 -6.04
N PHE A 237 -7.19 -3.93 -5.94
CA PHE A 237 -7.62 -2.55 -5.78
C PHE A 237 -8.31 -2.01 -7.04
N THR A 238 -7.77 -2.34 -8.22
CA THR A 238 -8.38 -2.00 -9.52
C THR A 238 -9.72 -2.71 -9.72
N LEU A 239 -9.84 -3.98 -9.35
CA LEU A 239 -11.12 -4.69 -9.35
C LEU A 239 -12.06 -4.10 -8.29
N GLY A 240 -11.50 -3.74 -7.15
CA GLY A 240 -12.20 -3.24 -6.00
C GLY A 240 -12.90 -1.91 -6.21
N LYS A 241 -12.28 -0.96 -6.94
CA LYS A 241 -12.95 0.28 -7.35
C LYS A 241 -14.22 0.03 -8.16
N HIS A 242 -14.24 -1.00 -9.00
CA HIS A 242 -15.42 -1.36 -9.78
C HIS A 242 -16.47 -2.05 -8.90
N LEU A 243 -16.05 -2.99 -8.04
CA LEU A 243 -16.95 -3.71 -7.13
C LEU A 243 -17.66 -2.79 -6.14
N ILE A 244 -16.92 -1.89 -5.48
CA ILE A 244 -17.56 -0.90 -4.62
C ILE A 244 -18.42 0.04 -5.45
N GLY A 245 -17.99 0.40 -6.67
CA GLY A 245 -18.71 1.34 -7.50
C GLY A 245 -20.11 0.84 -7.81
N LEU A 246 -20.20 -0.47 -8.10
CA LEU A 246 -21.47 -1.19 -8.22
C LEU A 246 -22.21 -1.26 -6.90
N TYR A 247 -21.53 -1.60 -5.79
CA TYR A 247 -22.17 -1.71 -4.48
C TYR A 247 -22.76 -0.37 -4.04
N LEU A 248 -21.97 0.71 -3.95
CA LEU A 248 -22.45 2.04 -3.56
C LEU A 248 -23.43 2.64 -4.59
N GLY A 249 -23.24 2.37 -5.88
CA GLY A 249 -24.12 2.87 -6.94
C GLY A 249 -25.51 2.24 -6.93
N ASN A 250 -25.63 0.96 -6.55
CA ASN A 250 -26.91 0.26 -6.46
C ASN A 250 -27.47 0.13 -5.03
N SER A 251 -26.69 0.43 -4.00
CA SER A 251 -27.11 0.13 -2.62
C SER A 251 -28.04 1.19 -2.04
N ALA A 252 -29.16 0.69 -1.50
CA ALA A 252 -30.01 1.45 -0.59
C ALA A 252 -29.28 1.96 0.66
N VAL A 253 -28.05 1.50 0.96
CA VAL A 253 -27.23 1.95 2.09
C VAL A 253 -27.00 3.48 2.08
N ALA A 254 -26.82 4.10 0.91
CA ALA A 254 -26.75 5.56 0.82
C ALA A 254 -28.12 6.22 1.08
N SER A 255 -29.22 5.57 0.66
CA SER A 255 -30.58 6.08 0.84
C SER A 255 -31.16 5.88 2.26
N SER A 256 -30.76 4.81 2.97
CA SER A 256 -31.28 4.44 4.29
C SER A 256 -30.74 5.35 5.41
N TYR A 257 -29.57 5.96 5.20
CA TYR A 257 -28.90 6.82 6.19
C TYR A 257 -28.92 8.30 5.80
N GLY A 258 -29.58 8.68 4.70
CA GLY A 258 -29.67 10.07 4.23
C GLY A 258 -28.31 10.75 4.10
N ALA A 259 -28.15 11.96 4.64
CA ALA A 259 -26.89 12.70 4.59
C ALA A 259 -25.71 11.95 5.23
N ALA A 260 -25.95 11.14 6.27
CA ALA A 260 -24.93 10.33 6.94
C ALA A 260 -24.47 9.12 6.10
N GLY A 261 -25.24 8.74 5.07
CA GLY A 261 -24.91 7.64 4.16
C GLY A 261 -23.60 7.87 3.41
N SER A 262 -23.23 9.13 3.12
CA SER A 262 -21.96 9.49 2.48
C SER A 262 -20.74 9.17 3.34
N VAL A 263 -20.84 9.38 4.65
CA VAL A 263 -19.78 9.06 5.63
C VAL A 263 -19.63 7.56 5.77
N VAL A 264 -20.74 6.82 5.87
CA VAL A 264 -20.73 5.34 5.96
C VAL A 264 -20.15 4.73 4.68
N ALA A 265 -20.57 5.23 3.51
CA ALA A 265 -20.06 4.85 2.21
C ALA A 265 -18.54 5.02 2.11
N LEU A 266 -18.04 6.18 2.55
CA LEU A 266 -16.61 6.48 2.58
C LEU A 266 -15.86 5.56 3.55
N MET A 267 -16.41 5.33 4.74
CA MET A 267 -15.78 4.48 5.75
C MET A 267 -15.71 3.02 5.26
N LEU A 268 -16.76 2.53 4.61
CA LEU A 268 -16.78 1.21 3.97
C LEU A 268 -15.76 1.10 2.84
N TRP A 269 -15.63 2.16 2.03
CA TRP A 269 -14.65 2.22 0.96
C TRP A 269 -13.21 2.18 1.48
N ILE A 270 -12.90 2.99 2.50
CA ILE A 270 -11.57 3.00 3.14
C ILE A 270 -11.32 1.66 3.83
N TYR A 271 -12.31 1.10 4.52
CA TYR A 271 -12.22 -0.22 5.15
C TYR A 271 -11.87 -1.31 4.14
N TYR A 272 -12.59 -1.37 3.03
CA TYR A 272 -12.34 -2.32 1.96
C TYR A 272 -10.94 -2.13 1.33
N SER A 273 -10.54 -0.88 1.09
CA SER A 273 -9.20 -0.54 0.63
C SER A 273 -8.10 -1.03 1.59
N ALA A 274 -8.32 -0.82 2.89
CA ALA A 274 -7.43 -1.30 3.94
C ALA A 274 -7.34 -2.84 3.98
N GLN A 275 -8.44 -3.55 3.72
CA GLN A 275 -8.41 -5.01 3.65
C GLN A 275 -7.57 -5.52 2.50
N ILE A 276 -7.73 -4.95 1.30
CA ILE A 276 -6.90 -5.28 0.14
C ILE A 276 -5.42 -4.98 0.45
N PHE A 277 -5.16 -3.83 1.05
CA PHE A 277 -3.82 -3.41 1.43
C PHE A 277 -3.15 -4.39 2.41
N PHE A 278 -3.80 -4.73 3.52
CA PHE A 278 -3.25 -5.66 4.51
C PHE A 278 -3.13 -7.08 3.97
N PHE A 279 -4.07 -7.53 3.14
CA PHE A 279 -3.95 -8.79 2.44
C PHE A 279 -2.71 -8.82 1.53
N GLY A 280 -2.47 -7.76 0.76
CA GLY A 280 -1.28 -7.59 -0.06
C GLY A 280 0.05 -7.59 0.72
N ALA A 281 0.06 -6.97 1.90
CA ALA A 281 1.21 -7.01 2.80
C ALA A 281 1.51 -8.46 3.25
N LEU A 282 0.46 -9.24 3.57
CA LEU A 282 0.60 -10.65 3.93
C LEU A 282 1.02 -11.54 2.76
N VAL A 283 0.56 -11.25 1.54
CA VAL A 283 1.05 -11.91 0.32
C VAL A 283 2.56 -11.67 0.16
N THR A 284 3.00 -10.42 0.34
CA THR A 284 4.43 -10.05 0.33
C THR A 284 5.20 -10.84 1.39
N ARG A 285 4.71 -10.89 2.62
CA ARG A 285 5.33 -11.62 3.72
C ARG A 285 5.42 -13.12 3.43
N GLN A 286 4.32 -13.75 3.01
CA GLN A 286 4.29 -15.18 2.71
C GLN A 286 5.21 -15.55 1.54
N TYR A 287 5.31 -14.68 0.54
CA TYR A 287 6.28 -14.86 -0.52
C TYR A 287 7.72 -14.75 0.00
N ALA A 288 8.03 -13.70 0.77
CA ALA A 288 9.36 -13.48 1.36
C ALA A 288 9.83 -14.66 2.23
N LEU A 289 8.92 -15.23 3.04
CA LEU A 289 9.20 -16.34 3.93
C LEU A 289 9.33 -17.70 3.23
N ARG A 290 8.61 -17.94 2.13
CA ARG A 290 8.60 -19.24 1.45
C ARG A 290 9.55 -19.33 0.27
N PHE A 291 9.67 -18.25 -0.50
CA PHE A 291 10.35 -18.22 -1.80
C PHE A 291 11.35 -17.06 -1.94
N GLY A 292 11.28 -16.06 -1.07
CA GLY A 292 12.03 -14.82 -1.17
C GLY A 292 13.21 -14.72 -0.19
N SER A 293 13.59 -13.49 0.16
CA SER A 293 14.84 -13.23 0.87
C SER A 293 14.87 -13.67 2.33
N ARG A 294 13.75 -14.16 2.90
CA ARG A 294 13.60 -14.50 4.33
C ARG A 294 13.26 -15.97 4.58
N GLN A 295 13.57 -16.86 3.65
CA GLN A 295 13.40 -18.31 3.80
C GLN A 295 14.06 -18.88 5.07
N TYR A 296 15.20 -18.30 5.48
CA TYR A 296 15.93 -18.74 6.68
C TYR A 296 15.10 -18.57 7.97
N GLU A 297 14.23 -17.55 8.04
CA GLU A 297 13.37 -17.29 9.21
C GLU A 297 12.25 -18.34 9.29
N ALA A 298 11.66 -18.74 8.16
CA ALA A 298 10.63 -19.77 8.11
C ALA A 298 11.18 -21.17 8.44
N SER A 299 12.46 -21.42 8.16
CA SER A 299 13.12 -22.71 8.45
C SER A 299 13.52 -22.90 9.92
N GLY A 300 13.21 -21.96 10.82
CA GLY A 300 13.52 -22.05 12.24
C GLY A 300 15.01 -21.88 12.59
N GLN A 301 15.87 -21.65 11.59
CA GLN A 301 17.32 -21.52 11.79
C GLN A 301 17.70 -20.30 12.65
N THR A 302 16.93 -19.22 12.60
CA THR A 302 17.16 -18.04 13.46
C THR A 302 16.89 -18.35 14.94
N GLY A 303 15.84 -19.13 15.22
CA GLY A 303 15.51 -19.59 16.58
C GLY A 303 16.51 -20.63 17.08
N ALA A 304 16.86 -21.61 16.25
CA ALA A 304 17.84 -22.64 16.60
C ALA A 304 19.25 -22.08 16.81
N ALA A 305 19.70 -21.11 16.01
CA ALA A 305 21.00 -20.45 16.19
C ALA A 305 21.02 -19.54 17.42
N ALA A 306 19.95 -18.77 17.67
CA ALA A 306 19.85 -17.95 18.88
C ALA A 306 19.73 -18.80 20.16
N GLN A 307 18.98 -19.90 20.11
CA GLN A 307 18.82 -20.83 21.22
C GLN A 307 20.09 -21.67 21.43
N ALA A 308 20.80 -22.07 20.36
CA ALA A 308 22.11 -22.70 20.46
C ALA A 308 23.17 -21.73 21.00
N ALA A 309 23.12 -20.44 20.65
CA ALA A 309 24.03 -19.42 21.19
C ALA A 309 23.77 -19.13 22.68
N LEU A 310 22.51 -19.17 23.12
CA LEU A 310 22.13 -19.06 24.54
C LEU A 310 22.52 -20.31 25.35
N LEU A 311 22.45 -21.50 24.76
CA LEU A 311 22.79 -22.75 25.43
C LEU A 311 24.29 -23.06 25.42
N ASN A 312 25.01 -22.70 24.35
CA ASN A 312 26.45 -22.88 24.24
C ASN A 312 27.07 -22.02 23.10
N PRO A 313 27.84 -20.95 23.43
CA PRO A 313 28.43 -20.07 22.42
C PRO A 313 29.45 -20.78 21.50
N ALA A 314 30.05 -21.90 21.93
CA ALA A 314 30.99 -22.67 21.10
C ALA A 314 30.30 -23.51 20.01
N LEU A 315 29.04 -23.93 20.21
CA LEU A 315 28.25 -24.65 19.20
C LEU A 315 27.79 -23.71 18.08
N ALA A 316 27.45 -22.46 18.41
CA ALA A 316 27.12 -21.44 17.43
C ALA A 316 28.29 -21.13 16.47
N ALA A 317 29.52 -21.09 17.00
CA ALA A 317 30.74 -20.89 16.21
C ALA A 317 31.08 -22.06 15.28
N ASN A 318 30.74 -23.30 15.66
CA ASN A 318 30.95 -24.48 14.81
C ASN A 318 29.93 -24.57 13.67
N LEU A 319 28.69 -24.13 13.90
CA LEU A 319 27.66 -24.08 12.83
C LEU A 319 27.94 -22.96 11.83
N SER A 320 28.56 -21.84 12.25
CA SER A 320 28.98 -20.78 11.34
C SER A 320 30.22 -21.15 10.52
N ASN A 321 31.11 -22.00 11.05
CA ASN A 321 32.37 -22.39 10.40
C ASN A 321 32.30 -23.71 9.63
N GLY A 322 31.25 -24.52 9.78
CA GLY A 322 31.14 -25.87 9.20
C GLY A 322 30.92 -25.97 7.68
N GLY A 323 30.96 -24.87 6.93
CA GLY A 323 30.75 -24.86 5.47
C GLY A 323 31.96 -25.27 4.62
N THR A 324 33.17 -25.29 5.18
CA THR A 324 34.40 -25.59 4.43
C THR A 324 35.43 -26.27 5.32
N GLY A 325 35.62 -27.58 5.18
CA GLY A 325 36.78 -28.28 5.75
C GLY A 325 36.49 -29.58 6.51
N ALA A 326 35.75 -30.51 5.92
CA ALA A 326 35.76 -31.90 6.40
C ALA A 326 36.98 -32.65 5.83
N THR A 327 38.17 -32.42 6.39
CA THR A 327 39.28 -33.38 6.26
C THR A 327 39.14 -34.44 7.36
N ARG A 328 38.83 -35.67 6.93
CA ARG A 328 38.65 -36.88 7.74
C ARG A 328 39.80 -37.10 8.74
N PRO A 329 39.52 -37.59 9.97
CA PRO A 329 40.55 -38.12 10.84
C PRO A 329 40.96 -39.53 10.37
N SER A 330 42.25 -39.73 10.07
CA SER A 330 42.81 -41.07 9.85
C SER A 330 43.02 -41.76 11.19
N ALA A 331 42.25 -42.82 11.45
CA ALA A 331 42.52 -43.74 12.55
C ALA A 331 43.21 -45.01 12.03
N ARG A 332 44.45 -45.21 12.54
CA ARG A 332 45.06 -46.47 13.02
C ARG A 332 45.23 -47.70 12.09
N ASN A 333 46.52 -48.06 11.95
CA ASN A 333 47.17 -49.30 12.42
C ASN A 333 47.41 -50.46 11.43
N SER A 334 48.69 -50.85 11.30
CA SER A 334 49.30 -52.20 11.37
C SER A 334 50.40 -52.41 10.33
N GLY A 335 51.60 -52.78 10.81
CA GLY A 335 52.81 -53.05 10.01
C GLY A 335 54.06 -52.53 10.69
#